data_AF-A0A0L0MJX4-F1
#
_entry.id   AF-A0A0L0MJX4-F1
#
_cell.length_a   1.000
_cell.length_b   1.000
_cell.length_c   1.000
_cell.angle_alpha   90.00
_cell.angle_beta   90.00
_cell.angle_gamma   90.00
#
_symmetry.space_group_name_H-M   'P 1'
#
loop_
_entity.id
_entity.type
_entity.pdbx_description
1 polymer ?
#
loop_
_entity_poly.entity_id
_entity_poly.type
_entity_poly.pdbx_seq_one_letter_code
_entity_poly.pdbx_strand_id
1 'polypeptide(L)'
;MNQFKTEMTSFENNPEKPIFIIGATNHEQQIDEAIKSRFTYNIEVKPGNKEERQQMLKFLINKRKNPYSEEAKQYLLEIINESLEYLPQNRQFLKANRTLENFLKTTVTIFAKNRGTDKNKRKEINVEDLKQAYRMIIS
;
A
#
# COMPACT_ATOMS: atom_id res chain seq x y z
N MET A 1 15.20 25.26 -25.95
CA MET A 1 14.19 25.44 -24.87
C MET A 1 13.39 24.14 -24.78
N ASN A 2 13.19 23.59 -23.57
CA ASN A 2 12.57 22.27 -23.39
C ASN A 2 11.05 22.35 -23.67
N GLN A 3 10.52 21.56 -24.61
CA GLN A 3 9.14 21.66 -25.12
C GLN A 3 8.08 21.54 -24.02
N PHE A 4 8.27 20.60 -23.09
CA PHE A 4 7.38 20.37 -21.95
C PHE A 4 7.18 21.62 -21.06
N LYS A 5 8.24 22.40 -20.84
CA LYS A 5 8.17 23.64 -20.02
C LYS A 5 7.33 24.72 -20.70
N THR A 6 7.32 24.75 -22.03
CA THR A 6 6.58 25.73 -22.83
C THR A 6 5.09 25.42 -22.79
N GLU A 7 4.73 24.14 -22.98
CA GLU A 7 3.34 23.68 -22.96
C GLU A 7 2.68 23.84 -21.58
N MET A 8 3.41 23.65 -20.47
CA MET A 8 2.90 23.90 -19.11
C MET A 8 2.66 25.37 -18.78
N THR A 9 3.43 26.27 -19.39
CA THR A 9 3.33 27.71 -19.13
C THR A 9 2.36 28.40 -20.08
N SER A 10 1.81 27.69 -21.08
CA SER A 10 1.04 28.27 -22.17
C SER A 10 0.04 29.31 -21.65
N PHE A 11 0.32 30.55 -22.01
CA PHE A 11 -0.49 31.75 -21.79
C PHE A 11 -1.90 31.65 -22.44
N GLU A 12 -2.17 30.54 -23.14
CA GLU A 12 -3.42 30.20 -23.83
C GLU A 12 -4.23 29.12 -23.09
N ASN A 13 -4.10 29.02 -21.77
CA ASN A 13 -4.96 28.12 -21.00
C ASN A 13 -6.39 28.66 -21.07
N ASN A 14 -7.22 28.09 -21.94
CA ASN A 14 -8.62 28.49 -22.12
C ASN A 14 -9.34 28.35 -20.76
N PRO A 15 -9.83 29.45 -20.15
CA PRO A 15 -10.52 29.39 -18.86
C PRO A 15 -11.78 28.51 -18.88
N GLU A 16 -12.39 28.34 -20.06
CA GLU A 16 -13.56 27.47 -20.26
C GLU A 16 -13.18 25.98 -20.37
N LYS A 17 -11.89 25.66 -20.57
CA LYS A 17 -11.35 24.29 -20.67
C LYS A 17 -10.04 24.17 -19.89
N PRO A 18 -10.10 24.30 -18.55
CA PRO A 18 -8.89 24.28 -17.73
C PRO A 18 -8.20 22.92 -17.82
N ILE A 19 -6.89 22.93 -18.04
CA ILE A 19 -6.05 21.73 -17.98
C ILE A 19 -5.45 21.63 -16.58
N PHE A 20 -5.66 20.48 -15.94
CA PHE A 20 -5.06 20.15 -14.66
C PHE A 20 -4.01 19.06 -14.84
N ILE A 21 -2.82 19.26 -14.26
CA ILE A 21 -1.70 18.32 -14.40
C ILE A 21 -1.33 17.76 -13.04
N ILE A 22 -1.32 16.43 -12.93
CA ILE A 22 -0.89 15.71 -11.74
C ILE A 22 0.42 14.99 -12.06
N GLY A 23 1.47 15.34 -11.34
CA GLY A 23 2.74 14.61 -11.35
C GLY A 23 2.85 13.68 -10.15
N ALA A 24 3.48 12.51 -10.32
CA ALA A 24 3.84 11.62 -9.23
C ALA A 24 5.32 11.24 -9.35
N THR A 25 6.06 11.35 -8.25
CA THR A 25 7.49 11.01 -8.20
C THR A 25 7.84 10.40 -6.85
N ASN A 26 8.78 9.46 -6.85
CA ASN A 26 9.43 8.97 -5.62
C ASN A 26 10.77 9.67 -5.36
N HIS A 27 11.22 10.54 -6.28
CA HIS A 27 12.51 11.22 -6.26
C HIS A 27 12.35 12.71 -6.58
N GLU A 28 11.56 13.41 -5.78
CA GLU A 28 11.30 14.85 -5.95
C GLU A 28 12.60 15.66 -6.08
N GLN A 29 13.61 15.33 -5.28
CA GLN A 29 14.92 16.00 -5.29
C GLN A 29 15.64 15.93 -6.66
N GLN A 30 15.33 14.94 -7.50
CA GLN A 30 15.92 14.78 -8.83
C GLN A 30 15.19 15.59 -9.91
N ILE A 31 14.06 16.22 -9.59
CA ILE A 31 13.33 17.07 -10.54
C ILE A 31 14.00 18.44 -10.62
N ASP A 32 14.26 18.89 -11.85
CA ASP A 32 14.77 20.23 -12.16
C ASP A 32 13.88 21.33 -11.56
N GLU A 33 14.49 22.36 -10.97
CA GLU A 33 13.76 23.43 -10.27
C GLU A 33 12.76 24.16 -11.17
N ALA A 34 13.09 24.37 -12.45
CA ALA A 34 12.16 25.00 -13.38
C ALA A 34 10.99 24.08 -13.76
N ILE A 35 11.10 22.74 -13.65
CA ILE A 35 9.92 21.87 -13.76
C ILE A 35 9.11 21.95 -12.45
N LYS A 36 9.77 21.88 -11.28
CA LYS A 36 9.10 22.01 -9.97
C LYS A 36 8.29 23.30 -9.86
N SER A 37 8.82 24.42 -10.34
CA SER A 37 8.16 25.73 -10.27
C SER A 37 6.81 25.79 -11.02
N ARG A 38 6.51 24.81 -11.88
CA ARG A 38 5.24 24.71 -12.63
C ARG A 38 4.19 23.87 -11.91
N PHE A 39 4.58 23.11 -10.88
CA PHE A 39 3.68 22.46 -9.95
C PHE A 39 3.44 23.38 -8.76
N THR A 40 2.33 24.12 -8.78
CA THR A 40 2.01 25.13 -7.77
C THR A 40 1.53 24.54 -6.44
N TYR A 41 1.19 23.25 -6.43
CA TYR A 41 0.72 22.55 -5.25
C TYR A 41 1.42 21.19 -5.13
N ASN A 42 1.97 20.91 -3.95
CA ASN A 42 2.71 19.69 -3.66
C ASN A 42 2.08 18.97 -2.47
N ILE A 43 1.87 17.66 -2.61
CA ILE A 43 1.37 16.79 -1.54
C ILE A 43 2.40 15.71 -1.29
N GLU A 44 2.90 15.64 -0.05
CA GLU A 44 3.72 14.51 0.38
C GLU A 44 2.81 13.33 0.74
N VAL A 45 2.89 12.25 -0.04
CA VAL A 45 2.14 11.01 0.23
C VAL A 45 3.00 10.05 1.04
N LYS A 46 2.70 9.92 2.34
CA LYS A 46 3.40 9.02 3.26
C LYS A 46 2.78 7.62 3.25
N PRO A 47 3.53 6.57 3.63
CA PRO A 47 2.93 5.30 4.02
C PRO A 47 1.90 5.51 5.13
N GLY A 48 0.82 4.74 5.11
CA GLY A 48 -0.27 4.91 6.06
C GLY A 48 0.16 4.70 7.51
N ASN A 49 -0.46 5.45 8.42
CA ASN A 49 -0.36 5.23 9.86
C ASN A 49 -1.15 3.98 10.29
N LYS A 50 -1.12 3.67 11.58
CA LYS A 50 -1.81 2.49 12.14
C LYS A 50 -3.30 2.46 11.78
N GLU A 51 -4.03 3.55 11.98
CA GLU A 51 -5.48 3.63 11.74
C GLU A 51 -5.81 3.47 10.25
N GLU A 52 -5.11 4.19 9.38
CA GLU A 52 -5.29 4.15 7.92
C GLU A 52 -5.01 2.76 7.37
N ARG A 53 -3.93 2.11 7.84
CA ARG A 53 -3.64 0.72 7.45
C ARG A 53 -4.67 -0.26 7.99
N GLN A 54 -5.21 -0.04 9.18
CA GLN A 54 -6.28 -0.87 9.71
C GLN A 54 -7.52 -0.77 8.81
N GLN A 55 -7.89 0.44 8.36
CA GLN A 55 -8.97 0.65 7.40
C GLN A 55 -8.68 -0.03 6.07
N MET A 56 -7.46 0.12 5.54
CA MET A 56 -7.03 -0.54 4.30
C MET A 56 -7.07 -2.06 4.41
N LEU A 57 -6.58 -2.65 5.50
CA LEU A 57 -6.61 -4.10 5.74
C LEU A 57 -8.06 -4.61 5.81
N LYS A 58 -8.94 -3.93 6.55
CA LYS A 58 -10.37 -4.25 6.60
C LYS A 58 -11.00 -4.20 5.20
N PHE A 59 -10.71 -3.14 4.44
CA PHE A 59 -11.18 -3.01 3.05
C PHE A 59 -10.69 -4.16 2.16
N LEU A 60 -9.41 -4.49 2.20
CA LEU A 60 -8.81 -5.54 1.37
C LEU A 60 -9.34 -6.94 1.70
N ILE A 61 -9.55 -7.24 3.00
CA ILE A 61 -10.15 -8.50 3.45
C ILE A 61 -11.58 -8.60 2.93
N ASN A 62 -12.39 -7.56 3.11
CA ASN A 62 -13.80 -7.54 2.70
C ASN A 62 -13.95 -7.61 1.18
N LYS A 63 -13.11 -6.88 0.43
CA LYS A 63 -13.11 -6.90 -1.04
C LYS A 63 -12.82 -8.28 -1.61
N ARG A 64 -11.91 -9.03 -0.98
CA ARG A 64 -11.48 -10.35 -1.46
C ARG A 64 -12.30 -11.50 -0.91
N LYS A 65 -13.09 -11.28 0.15
CA LYS A 65 -13.92 -12.30 0.82
C LYS A 65 -13.13 -13.56 1.21
N ASN A 66 -11.86 -13.38 1.56
CA ASN A 66 -11.02 -14.48 2.01
C ASN A 66 -11.49 -14.95 3.40
N PRO A 67 -11.57 -16.27 3.65
CA PRO A 67 -12.12 -16.81 4.89
C PRO A 67 -11.09 -16.72 6.01
N TYR A 68 -10.97 -15.59 6.69
CA TYR A 68 -10.14 -15.47 7.90
C TYR A 68 -10.96 -15.90 9.13
N SER A 69 -10.35 -16.69 10.02
CA SER A 69 -10.91 -16.88 11.37
C SER A 69 -10.92 -15.55 12.12
N GLU A 70 -11.82 -15.39 13.10
CA GLU A 70 -11.88 -14.16 13.91
C GLU A 70 -10.57 -13.89 14.65
N GLU A 71 -9.93 -14.93 15.19
CA GLU A 71 -8.61 -14.83 15.81
C GLU A 71 -7.55 -14.32 14.84
N ALA A 72 -7.55 -14.79 13.59
CA ALA A 72 -6.61 -14.33 12.56
C ALA A 72 -6.86 -12.88 12.17
N LYS A 73 -8.13 -12.45 12.09
CA LYS A 73 -8.46 -11.03 11.85
C LYS A 73 -7.95 -10.15 12.99
N GLN A 74 -8.20 -10.54 14.24
CA GLN A 74 -7.73 -9.79 15.40
C GLN A 74 -6.20 -9.71 15.42
N TYR A 75 -5.53 -10.83 15.18
CA TYR A 75 -4.06 -10.88 15.13
C TYR A 75 -3.48 -9.99 14.03
N LEU A 76 -4.08 -9.99 12.84
CA LEU A 76 -3.67 -9.13 11.74
C LEU A 76 -3.82 -7.64 12.07
N LEU A 77 -4.98 -7.25 12.62
CA LEU A 77 -5.31 -5.85 12.85
C LEU A 77 -4.64 -5.26 14.08
N GLU A 78 -4.42 -6.04 15.13
CA GLU A 78 -3.90 -5.54 16.42
C GLU A 78 -2.44 -5.90 16.66
N ILE A 79 -1.93 -7.00 16.11
CA ILE A 79 -0.54 -7.43 16.36
C ILE A 79 0.35 -7.13 15.17
N ILE A 80 0.00 -7.60 13.98
CA ILE A 80 0.82 -7.37 12.78
C ILE A 80 0.82 -5.89 12.43
N ASN A 81 -0.34 -5.25 12.33
CA ASN A 81 -0.42 -3.83 11.99
C ASN A 81 0.29 -2.94 13.02
N GLU A 82 0.21 -3.26 14.31
CA GLU A 82 0.93 -2.57 15.37
C GLU A 82 2.45 -2.75 15.23
N SER A 83 2.92 -3.96 14.94
CA SER A 83 4.37 -4.23 14.78
C SER A 83 5.02 -3.36 13.70
N LEU A 84 4.26 -2.94 12.68
CA LEU A 84 4.76 -2.11 11.60
C LEU A 84 5.06 -0.67 12.05
N GLU A 85 4.59 -0.23 13.21
CA GLU A 85 4.97 1.07 13.80
C GLU A 85 6.42 1.09 14.30
N TYR A 86 6.94 -0.06 14.71
CA TYR A 86 8.27 -0.19 15.30
C TYR A 86 9.35 -0.54 14.27
N LEU A 87 9.04 -0.47 12.98
CA LEU A 87 10.02 -0.70 11.91
C LEU A 87 11.08 0.41 11.90
N PRO A 88 12.37 0.07 11.71
CA PRO A 88 13.42 1.06 11.57
C PRO A 88 13.20 1.93 10.33
N GLN A 89 13.78 3.13 10.32
CA GLN A 89 13.56 4.13 9.27
C GLN A 89 13.80 3.59 7.85
N ASN A 90 14.85 2.81 7.66
CA ASN A 90 15.20 2.18 6.37
C ASN A 90 14.20 1.11 5.90
N ARG A 91 13.26 0.68 6.76
CA ARG A 91 12.21 -0.31 6.46
C ARG A 91 10.80 0.27 6.46
N GLN A 92 10.63 1.59 6.68
CA GLN A 92 9.30 2.20 6.72
C GLN A 92 8.49 2.06 5.42
N PHE A 93 9.16 1.84 4.28
CA PHE A 93 8.47 1.55 3.01
C PHE A 93 7.61 0.26 3.08
N LEU A 94 7.88 -0.65 4.02
CA LEU A 94 7.05 -1.84 4.27
C LEU A 94 5.68 -1.50 4.85
N LYS A 95 5.46 -0.27 5.34
CA LYS A 95 4.14 0.23 5.78
C LYS A 95 3.20 0.51 4.60
N ALA A 96 3.72 0.57 3.37
CA ALA A 96 2.93 0.95 2.19
C ALA A 96 1.84 -0.07 1.82
N ASN A 97 0.75 0.42 1.21
CA ASN A 97 -0.39 -0.41 0.80
C ASN A 97 0.01 -1.58 -0.11
N ARG A 98 1.01 -1.40 -0.97
CA ARG A 98 1.56 -2.48 -1.81
C ARG A 98 2.09 -3.66 -0.97
N THR A 99 2.77 -3.37 0.13
CA THR A 99 3.29 -4.39 1.03
C THR A 99 2.16 -5.11 1.75
N LEU A 100 1.15 -4.37 2.25
CA LEU A 100 -0.03 -4.97 2.87
C LEU A 100 -0.77 -5.91 1.90
N GLU A 101 -0.95 -5.48 0.64
CA GLU A 101 -1.55 -6.32 -0.39
C GLU A 101 -0.75 -7.59 -0.68
N ASN A 102 0.58 -7.46 -0.80
CA ASN A 102 1.48 -8.57 -1.05
C ASN A 102 1.50 -9.55 0.14
N PHE A 103 1.50 -9.03 1.35
CA PHE A 103 1.36 -9.81 2.57
C PHE A 103 0.06 -10.64 2.53
N LEU A 104 -1.11 -10.02 2.29
CA LEU A 104 -2.37 -10.75 2.22
C LEU A 104 -2.42 -11.77 1.08
N LYS A 105 -1.82 -11.48 -0.09
CA LYS A 105 -1.69 -12.46 -1.20
C LYS A 105 -0.84 -13.66 -0.77
N THR A 106 0.24 -13.40 -0.05
CA THR A 106 1.16 -14.43 0.46
C THR A 106 0.45 -15.30 1.50
N THR A 107 -0.28 -14.71 2.44
CA THR A 107 -1.10 -15.43 3.42
C THR A 107 -2.09 -16.38 2.76
N VAL A 108 -2.81 -15.92 1.73
CA VAL A 108 -3.75 -16.78 0.99
C VAL A 108 -3.03 -17.93 0.28
N THR A 109 -1.85 -17.68 -0.27
CA THR A 109 -1.03 -18.71 -0.92
C THR A 109 -0.57 -19.77 0.09
N ILE A 110 -0.12 -19.33 1.27
CA ILE A 110 0.29 -20.22 2.37
C ILE A 110 -0.90 -21.05 2.84
N PHE A 111 -2.04 -20.41 3.08
CA PHE A 111 -3.28 -21.10 3.43
C PHE A 111 -3.65 -22.15 2.36
N ALA A 112 -3.62 -21.80 1.08
CA ALA A 112 -3.96 -22.71 -0.01
C ALA A 112 -3.05 -23.95 -0.04
N LYS A 113 -1.77 -23.79 0.30
CA LYS A 113 -0.80 -24.89 0.44
C LYS A 113 -1.02 -25.73 1.70
N ASN A 114 -1.31 -25.08 2.81
CA ASN A 114 -1.34 -25.70 4.15
C ASN A 114 -2.74 -26.16 4.59
N ARG A 115 -3.78 -25.88 3.81
CA ARG A 115 -5.18 -26.19 4.20
C ARG A 115 -5.51 -27.68 4.23
N GLY A 116 -4.61 -28.58 3.82
CA GLY A 116 -4.84 -30.03 3.79
C GLY A 116 -5.78 -30.50 2.67
N THR A 117 -6.01 -31.81 2.58
CA THR A 117 -6.87 -32.48 1.59
C THR A 117 -8.12 -33.09 2.23
N ASP A 118 -9.19 -33.19 1.44
CA ASP A 118 -10.43 -33.90 1.73
C ASP A 118 -11.00 -33.74 3.15
N LYS A 119 -10.74 -34.69 4.06
CA LYS A 119 -11.34 -34.76 5.41
C LYS A 119 -10.73 -33.80 6.43
N ASN A 120 -9.46 -33.42 6.27
CA ASN A 120 -8.77 -32.49 7.18
C ASN A 120 -8.66 -31.08 6.59
N LYS A 121 -9.50 -30.78 5.58
CA LYS A 121 -9.42 -29.51 4.86
C LYS A 121 -9.87 -28.36 5.76
N ARG A 122 -8.92 -27.53 6.18
CA ARG A 122 -9.20 -26.31 6.93
C ARG A 122 -9.91 -25.29 6.04
N LYS A 123 -10.99 -24.73 6.56
CA LYS A 123 -11.87 -23.80 5.82
C LYS A 123 -11.43 -22.34 5.90
N GLU A 124 -10.65 -22.00 6.93
CA GLU A 124 -10.31 -20.62 7.25
C GLU A 124 -8.80 -20.44 7.42
N ILE A 125 -8.30 -19.27 7.02
CA ILE A 125 -6.96 -18.75 7.29
C ILE A 125 -6.82 -18.52 8.79
N ASN A 126 -5.73 -19.00 9.37
CA ASN A 126 -5.44 -18.89 10.80
C ASN A 126 -4.22 -17.99 11.07
N VAL A 127 -3.88 -17.83 12.35
CA VAL A 127 -2.74 -17.04 12.81
C VAL A 127 -1.40 -17.55 12.27
N GLU A 128 -1.24 -18.86 12.12
CA GLU A 128 0.03 -19.44 11.64
C GLU A 128 0.30 -19.13 10.17
N ASP A 129 -0.73 -19.08 9.32
CA ASP A 129 -0.57 -18.63 7.92
C ASP A 129 -0.07 -17.17 7.87
N LEU A 130 -0.60 -16.31 8.75
CA LEU A 130 -0.21 -14.89 8.88
C LEU A 130 1.23 -14.75 9.40
N LYS A 131 1.62 -15.52 10.41
CA LYS A 131 3.01 -15.53 10.93
C LYS A 131 4.00 -15.97 9.87
N GLN A 132 3.68 -17.00 9.09
CA GLN A 132 4.53 -17.44 7.98
C GLN A 132 4.65 -16.35 6.90
N ALA A 133 3.55 -15.72 6.50
CA ALA A 133 3.58 -14.60 5.55
C ALA A 133 4.43 -13.42 6.09
N TYR A 134 4.33 -13.14 7.39
CA TYR A 134 5.07 -12.05 8.01
C TYR A 134 6.57 -12.29 7.92
N ARG A 135 7.02 -13.51 8.23
CA ARG A 135 8.43 -13.89 8.09
C ARG A 135 8.96 -13.76 6.67
N MET A 136 8.12 -13.97 5.65
CA MET A 136 8.53 -13.89 4.25
C MET A 136 8.57 -12.47 3.69
N ILE A 137 7.69 -11.58 4.16
CA ILE A 137 7.47 -10.26 3.54
C ILE A 137 7.98 -9.11 4.40
N ILE A 138 7.91 -9.26 5.73
CA ILE A 138 8.09 -8.16 6.67
C ILE A 138 9.27 -8.37 7.63
N SER A 139 9.58 -9.61 8.02
CA SER A 139 10.69 -9.91 8.95
C SER A 139 12.06 -9.57 8.37
#